data_AF-A0A960YUQ9-F1
#
_entry.id   AF-A0A960YUQ9-F1
#
_cell.length_a   1.000
_cell.length_b   1.000
_cell.length_c   1.000
_cell.angle_alpha   90.00
_cell.angle_beta   90.00
_cell.angle_gamma   90.00
#
_symmetry.space_group_name_H-M   'P 1'
#
loop_
_entity.id
_entity.type
_entity.pdbx_description
1 polymer ?
#
loop_
_entity_poly.entity_id
_entity_poly.type
_entity_poly.pdbx_seq_one_letter_code
_entity_poly.pdbx_strand_id
1 'polypeptide(L)'
;MDQQTNTPIRVKKLKTRSITFFFFFIILGVDAIAPAVAIGEKSLFAWVLGILFFFLPYGLIVAELGSTYKGKGGIYNWVKTGLGEFPATMVAWIYWVNVAFWIPSVFVTFSHISRKALFSQIDPVYGTWLEAILSLVMIWLTIFVGIRTRNIVELFTNSGAYAKIFIFLSLGILGF
;
A
#
# COMPACT_ATOMS: atom_id res chain seq x y z
N MET A 1 9.10 -11.41 -47.64
CA MET A 1 9.77 -12.21 -46.60
C MET A 1 9.87 -11.33 -45.37
N ASP A 2 8.95 -11.45 -44.42
CA ASP A 2 9.06 -10.85 -43.08
C ASP A 2 8.31 -11.75 -42.10
N GLN A 3 9.03 -12.74 -41.58
CA GLN A 3 8.57 -13.59 -40.48
C GLN A 3 8.67 -12.78 -39.18
N GLN A 4 7.55 -12.22 -38.73
CA GLN A 4 7.43 -11.69 -37.37
C GLN A 4 7.60 -12.85 -36.38
N THR A 5 8.71 -12.81 -35.65
CA THR A 5 9.07 -13.73 -34.57
C THR A 5 8.06 -13.59 -33.42
N ASN A 6 7.04 -14.43 -33.42
CA ASN A 6 6.20 -14.71 -32.26
C ASN A 6 7.03 -15.45 -31.21
N THR A 7 7.89 -14.73 -30.49
CA THR A 7 8.49 -15.23 -29.26
C THR A 7 7.37 -15.26 -28.22
N PRO A 8 6.92 -16.43 -27.73
CA PRO A 8 5.90 -16.46 -26.69
C PRO A 8 6.48 -15.77 -25.46
N ILE A 9 5.96 -14.60 -25.11
CA ILE A 9 6.28 -13.95 -23.84
C ILE A 9 5.94 -14.98 -22.75
N ARG A 10 6.97 -15.56 -22.11
CA ARG A 10 6.80 -16.48 -20.99
C ARG A 10 6.17 -15.71 -19.83
N VAL A 11 4.84 -15.67 -19.81
CA VAL A 11 4.09 -15.24 -18.63
C VAL A 11 4.35 -16.26 -17.54
N LYS A 12 5.26 -15.91 -16.62
CA LYS A 12 5.58 -16.72 -15.45
C LYS A 12 4.30 -16.82 -14.62
N LYS A 13 3.64 -17.98 -14.65
CA LYS A 13 2.43 -18.22 -13.85
C LYS A 13 2.82 -18.12 -12.37
N LEU A 14 2.36 -17.06 -11.71
CA LEU A 14 2.51 -16.91 -10.27
C LEU A 14 1.70 -18.02 -9.59
N LYS A 15 2.33 -18.76 -8.67
CA LYS A 15 1.64 -19.79 -7.89
C LYS A 15 0.61 -19.12 -6.98
N THR A 16 -0.59 -19.69 -6.87
CA THR A 16 -1.69 -19.17 -6.03
C THR A 16 -1.23 -18.85 -4.61
N ARG A 17 -0.41 -19.72 -4.02
CA ARG A 17 0.17 -19.51 -2.68
C ARG A 17 1.03 -18.24 -2.58
N SER A 18 1.85 -17.95 -3.59
CA SER A 18 2.69 -16.74 -3.61
C SER A 18 1.85 -15.47 -3.75
N ILE A 19 0.73 -15.55 -4.47
CA ILE A 19 -0.21 -14.44 -4.63
C ILE A 19 -0.92 -14.13 -3.31
N THR A 20 -1.40 -15.16 -2.60
CA THR A 20 -2.07 -14.97 -1.30
C THR A 20 -1.13 -14.32 -0.28
N PHE A 21 0.12 -14.80 -0.16
CA PHE A 21 1.09 -14.19 0.74
C PHE A 21 1.41 -12.74 0.35
N PHE A 22 1.54 -12.45 -0.94
CA PHE A 22 1.76 -11.09 -1.42
C PHE A 22 0.63 -10.14 -1.00
N PHE A 23 -0.63 -10.54 -1.18
CA PHE A 23 -1.77 -9.73 -0.74
C PHE A 23 -1.81 -9.56 0.78
N PHE A 24 -1.52 -10.62 1.54
CA PHE A 24 -1.47 -10.55 3.00
C PHE A 24 -0.45 -9.50 3.49
N PHE A 25 0.75 -9.48 2.92
CA PHE A 25 1.78 -8.48 3.25
C PHE A 25 1.46 -7.06 2.77
N ILE A 26 0.66 -6.92 1.71
CA ILE A 26 0.20 -5.60 1.25
C ILE A 26 -0.85 -5.02 2.19
N ILE A 27 -1.79 -5.86 2.62
CA ILE A 27 -2.93 -5.43 3.45
C ILE A 27 -2.48 -5.13 4.88
N LEU A 28 -1.52 -5.90 5.41
CA LEU A 28 -0.96 -5.64 6.73
C LEU A 28 0.06 -4.50 6.65
N GLY A 29 -0.45 -3.28 6.73
CA GLY A 29 0.33 -2.07 6.96
C GLY A 29 0.49 -1.76 8.45
N VAL A 30 1.67 -1.25 8.83
CA VAL A 30 1.95 -0.81 10.22
C VAL A 30 1.00 0.32 10.66
N ASP A 31 0.50 1.08 9.68
CA ASP A 31 -0.52 2.12 9.84
C ASP A 31 -1.86 1.59 10.37
N ALA A 32 -2.18 0.30 10.17
CA ALA A 32 -3.40 -0.31 10.69
C ALA A 32 -3.33 -0.62 12.21
N ILE A 33 -2.13 -0.65 12.80
CA ILE A 33 -1.92 -1.06 14.20
C ILE A 33 -2.32 0.06 15.17
N ALA A 34 -1.93 1.31 14.88
CA ALA A 34 -2.24 2.46 15.73
C ALA A 34 -3.74 2.70 15.97
N PRO A 35 -4.63 2.71 14.94
CA PRO A 35 -6.06 2.84 15.16
C PRO A 35 -6.67 1.60 15.83
N ALA A 36 -6.12 0.41 15.59
CA ALA A 36 -6.60 -0.81 16.24
C ALA A 36 -6.38 -0.78 17.76
N VAL A 37 -5.28 -0.19 18.24
CA VAL A 37 -4.99 -0.03 19.68
C VAL A 37 -5.86 1.07 20.31
N ALA A 38 -6.15 2.16 19.57
CA ALA A 38 -6.95 3.27 20.08
C ALA A 38 -8.42 2.89 20.41
N ILE A 39 -8.96 1.86 19.75
CA ILE A 39 -10.34 1.35 19.97
C ILE A 39 -10.41 0.41 21.20
N GLY A 40 -9.26 -0.09 21.68
CA GLY A 40 -9.19 -1.02 22.81
C GLY A 40 -9.72 -2.42 22.48
N GLU A 41 -10.15 -3.18 23.48
CA GLU A 41 -10.56 -4.60 23.35
C GLU A 41 -11.72 -4.83 22.37
N LYS A 42 -12.56 -3.80 22.13
CA LYS A 42 -13.66 -3.85 21.14
C LYS A 42 -13.16 -3.87 19.69
N SER A 43 -11.87 -3.59 19.47
CA SER A 43 -11.22 -3.59 18.16
C SER A 43 -11.37 -4.95 17.48
N LEU A 44 -11.18 -6.06 18.21
CA LEU A 44 -11.30 -7.41 17.63
C LEU A 44 -12.69 -7.68 17.04
N PHE A 45 -13.75 -7.24 17.71
CA PHE A 45 -15.12 -7.37 17.20
C PHE A 45 -15.33 -6.52 15.93
N ALA A 46 -14.81 -5.28 15.91
CA ALA A 46 -14.86 -4.41 14.74
C ALA A 46 -14.05 -4.98 13.55
N TRP A 47 -12.90 -5.62 13.82
CA TRP A 47 -12.10 -6.31 12.80
C TRP A 47 -12.83 -7.50 12.20
N VAL A 48 -13.47 -8.34 13.02
CA VAL A 48 -14.28 -9.48 12.53
C VAL A 48 -15.44 -8.99 11.67
N LEU A 49 -16.17 -7.98 12.11
CA LEU A 49 -17.25 -7.38 11.32
C LEU A 49 -16.74 -6.74 10.03
N GLY A 50 -15.62 -6.03 10.08
CA GLY A 50 -15.00 -5.43 8.90
C GLY A 50 -14.56 -6.48 7.89
N ILE A 51 -14.02 -7.62 8.34
CA ILE A 51 -13.67 -8.71 7.45
C ILE A 51 -14.92 -9.28 6.78
N LEU A 52 -15.98 -9.55 7.56
CA LEU A 52 -17.18 -10.23 7.07
C LEU A 52 -18.02 -9.35 6.13
N PHE A 53 -18.25 -8.08 6.50
CA PHE A 53 -19.19 -7.19 5.80
C PHE A 53 -18.51 -6.23 4.82
N PHE A 54 -17.21 -6.02 4.90
CA PHE A 54 -16.49 -5.11 4.02
C PHE A 54 -15.45 -5.83 3.17
N PHE A 55 -14.51 -6.54 3.79
CA PHE A 55 -13.39 -7.15 3.07
C PHE A 55 -13.81 -8.34 2.18
N LEU A 56 -14.61 -9.26 2.72
CA LEU A 56 -15.09 -10.43 1.99
C LEU A 56 -15.93 -10.05 0.75
N PRO A 57 -17.00 -9.23 0.85
CA PRO A 57 -17.78 -8.86 -0.33
C PRO A 57 -16.97 -8.05 -1.34
N TYR A 58 -16.11 -7.15 -0.87
CA TYR A 58 -15.21 -6.40 -1.76
C TYR A 58 -14.25 -7.32 -2.52
N GLY A 59 -13.66 -8.30 -1.84
CA GLY A 59 -12.79 -9.31 -2.45
C GLY A 59 -13.49 -10.13 -3.52
N LEU A 60 -14.75 -10.54 -3.29
CA LEU A 60 -15.56 -11.24 -4.28
C LEU A 60 -15.83 -10.38 -5.52
N ILE A 61 -16.24 -9.12 -5.33
CA ILE A 61 -16.52 -8.18 -6.43
C ILE A 61 -15.26 -7.98 -7.30
N VAL A 62 -14.10 -7.78 -6.68
CA VAL A 62 -12.83 -7.62 -7.40
C VAL A 62 -12.42 -8.90 -8.12
N ALA A 63 -12.69 -10.08 -7.54
CA ALA A 63 -12.41 -11.36 -8.18
C ALA A 63 -13.30 -11.59 -9.43
N GLU A 64 -14.58 -11.24 -9.34
CA GLU A 64 -15.53 -11.34 -10.46
C GLU A 64 -15.15 -10.38 -11.59
N LEU A 65 -14.92 -9.11 -11.28
CA LEU A 65 -14.53 -8.10 -12.27
C LEU A 65 -13.15 -8.38 -12.87
N GLY A 66 -12.19 -8.84 -12.06
CA GLY A 66 -10.84 -9.17 -12.51
C GLY A 66 -10.76 -10.40 -13.41
N SER A 67 -11.67 -11.37 -13.24
CA SER A 67 -11.75 -12.55 -14.11
C SER A 67 -12.53 -12.29 -15.40
N THR A 68 -13.56 -11.44 -15.33
CA THR A 68 -14.43 -11.07 -16.45
C THR A 68 -13.73 -10.13 -17.43
N TYR A 69 -13.06 -9.08 -16.92
CA TYR A 69 -12.43 -8.05 -17.75
C TYR A 69 -10.91 -8.20 -17.75
N LYS A 70 -10.38 -9.00 -18.68
CA LYS A 70 -8.93 -9.24 -18.87
C LYS A 70 -8.15 -8.07 -19.47
N GLY A 71 -8.72 -6.86 -19.48
CA GLY A 71 -8.08 -5.65 -20.00
C GLY A 71 -6.96 -5.16 -19.08
N LYS A 72 -5.93 -4.51 -19.65
CA LYS A 72 -4.78 -3.96 -18.90
C LYS A 72 -5.13 -2.73 -18.03
N GLY A 73 -6.39 -2.27 -18.03
CA GLY A 73 -6.81 -1.00 -17.43
C GLY A 73 -7.37 -1.07 -16.01
N GLY A 74 -7.39 -2.24 -15.37
CA GLY A 74 -7.78 -2.39 -13.95
C GLY A 74 -9.16 -1.79 -13.63
N ILE A 75 -9.26 -1.12 -12.48
CA ILE A 75 -10.49 -0.53 -11.93
C ILE A 75 -11.14 0.47 -12.91
N TYR A 76 -10.34 1.31 -13.58
CA TYR A 76 -10.85 2.26 -14.57
C TYR A 76 -11.60 1.55 -15.69
N ASN A 77 -11.04 0.46 -16.20
CA ASN A 77 -11.65 -0.29 -17.30
C ASN A 77 -12.95 -0.97 -16.86
N TRP A 78 -13.00 -1.52 -15.63
CA TRP A 78 -14.21 -2.16 -15.08
C TRP A 78 -15.36 -1.17 -14.98
N VAL A 79 -15.09 0.03 -14.45
CA VAL A 79 -16.08 1.10 -14.30
C VAL A 79 -16.47 1.65 -15.67
N LYS A 80 -15.53 1.79 -16.61
CA LYS A 80 -15.82 2.26 -17.97
C LYS A 80 -16.77 1.32 -18.71
N THR A 81 -16.57 0.01 -18.59
CA THR A 81 -17.42 -0.98 -19.26
C THR A 81 -18.81 -1.09 -18.62
N GLY A 82 -18.94 -0.90 -17.30
CA GLY A 82 -20.23 -1.01 -16.61
C GLY A 82 -21.04 0.29 -16.55
N LEU A 83 -20.40 1.43 -16.30
CA LEU A 83 -21.04 2.70 -15.96
C LEU A 83 -20.73 3.84 -16.95
N GLY A 84 -19.88 3.59 -17.95
CA GLY A 84 -19.49 4.56 -18.97
C GLY A 84 -18.27 5.40 -18.60
N GLU A 85 -17.91 6.35 -19.48
CA GLU A 85 -16.62 7.04 -19.43
C GLU A 85 -16.50 8.07 -18.30
N PHE A 86 -17.59 8.77 -17.97
CA PHE A 86 -17.58 9.82 -16.95
C PHE A 86 -17.33 9.26 -15.54
N PRO A 87 -18.09 8.25 -15.05
CA PRO A 87 -17.82 7.64 -13.74
C PRO A 87 -16.43 6.99 -13.68
N ALA A 88 -15.96 6.39 -14.77
CA ALA A 88 -14.63 5.78 -14.81
C ALA A 88 -13.53 6.83 -14.59
N THR A 89 -13.65 7.99 -15.23
CA THR A 89 -12.69 9.09 -15.10
C THR A 89 -12.71 9.66 -13.68
N MET A 90 -13.90 9.82 -13.07
CA MET A 90 -14.00 10.22 -11.66
C MET A 90 -13.31 9.21 -10.72
N VAL A 91 -13.51 7.91 -10.94
CA VAL A 91 -12.88 6.87 -10.12
C VAL A 91 -11.35 6.91 -10.26
N ALA A 92 -10.83 7.06 -11.47
CA ALA A 92 -9.38 7.20 -11.68
C ALA A 92 -8.83 8.47 -11.02
N TRP A 93 -9.57 9.57 -11.07
CA TRP A 93 -9.20 10.81 -10.40
C TRP A 93 -9.17 10.68 -8.88
N ILE A 94 -10.24 10.12 -8.28
CA ILE A 94 -10.33 9.89 -6.83
C ILE A 94 -9.22 8.94 -6.37
N TYR A 95 -8.93 7.89 -7.15
CA TYR A 95 -7.83 6.97 -6.87
C TYR A 95 -6.48 7.69 -6.86
N TRP A 96 -6.22 8.53 -7.86
CA TRP A 96 -4.98 9.30 -7.92
C TRP A 96 -4.85 10.27 -6.73
N VAL A 97 -5.92 11.00 -6.39
CA VAL A 97 -5.95 11.90 -5.24
C VAL A 97 -5.71 11.13 -3.93
N ASN A 98 -6.35 9.97 -3.76
CA ASN A 98 -6.15 9.11 -2.58
C ASN A 98 -4.68 8.71 -2.42
N VAL A 99 -4.03 8.24 -3.48
CA VAL A 99 -2.61 7.87 -3.46
C VAL A 99 -1.73 9.09 -3.16
N ALA A 100 -2.05 10.25 -3.73
CA ALA A 100 -1.32 11.49 -3.49
C ALA A 100 -1.38 11.97 -2.03
N PHE A 101 -2.48 11.73 -1.32
CA PHE A 101 -2.62 12.04 0.10
C PHE A 101 -2.08 10.94 1.03
N TRP A 102 -2.15 9.68 0.60
CA TRP A 102 -1.72 8.55 1.41
C TRP A 102 -0.20 8.58 1.67
N ILE A 103 0.60 8.84 0.64
CA ILE A 103 2.07 8.85 0.76
C ILE A 103 2.57 9.90 1.79
N PRO A 104 2.18 11.19 1.72
CA PRO A 104 2.55 12.17 2.75
C PRO A 104 2.05 11.80 4.15
N SER A 105 0.83 11.25 4.28
CA SER A 105 0.28 10.85 5.58
C SER A 105 1.16 9.84 6.28
N VAL A 106 1.66 8.83 5.55
CA VAL A 106 2.56 7.81 6.11
C VAL A 106 3.87 8.43 6.61
N PHE A 107 4.44 9.38 5.86
CA PHE A 107 5.67 10.07 6.28
C PHE A 107 5.46 10.96 7.50
N VAL A 108 4.32 11.65 7.61
CA VAL A 108 3.99 12.45 8.80
C VAL A 108 3.86 11.54 10.03
N THR A 109 3.14 10.42 9.92
CA THR A 109 3.03 9.44 11.00
C THR A 109 4.40 8.86 11.39
N PHE A 110 5.23 8.53 10.41
CA PHE A 110 6.60 8.05 10.66
C PHE A 110 7.46 9.09 11.38
N SER A 111 7.42 10.35 10.94
CA SER A 111 8.14 11.45 11.58
C SER A 111 7.67 11.67 13.02
N HIS A 112 6.37 11.58 13.27
CA HIS A 112 5.79 11.69 14.60
C HIS A 112 6.28 10.58 15.54
N ILE A 113 6.27 9.32 15.09
CA ILE A 113 6.79 8.18 15.85
C ILE A 113 8.29 8.34 16.10
N SER A 114 9.05 8.74 15.08
CA SER A 114 10.49 8.94 15.16
C SER A 114 10.86 10.03 16.18
N ARG A 115 10.12 11.15 16.21
CA ARG A 115 10.31 12.18 17.23
C ARG A 115 10.05 11.63 18.62
N LYS A 116 8.93 10.92 18.82
CA LYS A 116 8.60 10.33 20.12
C LYS A 116 9.65 9.31 20.60
N ALA A 117 10.25 8.56 19.68
CA ALA A 117 11.22 7.51 20.01
C ALA A 117 12.64 8.06 20.28
N LEU A 118 13.13 8.97 19.44
CA LEU A 118 14.54 9.42 19.45
C LEU A 118 14.74 10.81 20.08
N PHE A 119 13.70 11.64 20.08
CA PHE A 119 13.79 13.07 20.42
C PHE A 119 12.73 13.49 21.44
N SER A 120 12.39 12.59 22.37
CA SER A 120 11.35 12.79 23.39
C SER A 120 11.62 13.98 24.33
N GLN A 121 12.87 14.44 24.42
CA GLN A 121 13.30 15.52 25.30
C GLN A 121 13.20 16.93 24.68
N ILE A 122 12.83 17.06 23.40
CA ILE A 122 12.70 18.36 22.73
C ILE A 122 11.34 18.98 23.09
N ASP A 123 11.33 20.28 23.39
CA ASP A 123 10.10 21.02 23.68
C ASP A 123 9.03 20.83 22.58
N PRO A 124 7.73 20.76 22.94
CA PRO A 124 6.64 20.45 22.01
C PRO A 124 6.57 21.40 20.79
N VAL A 125 6.96 22.67 20.99
CA VAL A 125 6.92 23.70 19.94
C VAL A 125 7.97 23.44 18.87
N TYR A 126 9.22 23.14 19.26
CA TYR A 126 10.28 22.79 18.30
C TYR A 126 10.08 21.37 17.74
N GLY A 127 9.45 20.49 18.51
CA GLY A 127 9.09 19.14 18.09
C GLY A 127 8.18 19.12 16.85
N THR A 128 7.15 19.97 16.82
CA THR A 128 6.21 20.04 15.68
C THR A 128 6.91 20.50 14.39
N TRP A 129 7.79 21.50 14.49
CA TRP A 129 8.59 21.95 13.34
C TRP A 129 9.57 20.89 12.86
N LEU A 130 10.19 20.16 13.79
CA LEU A 130 11.07 19.04 13.45
C LEU A 130 10.31 17.90 12.76
N GLU A 131 9.10 17.57 13.20
CA GLU A 131 8.23 16.59 12.52
C GLU A 131 7.94 17.00 11.07
N ALA A 132 7.56 18.27 10.86
CA ALA A 132 7.22 18.80 9.54
C ALA A 132 8.43 18.83 8.58
N ILE A 133 9.59 19.25 9.08
CA ILE A 133 10.84 19.26 8.29
C ILE A 133 11.24 17.82 7.93
N LEU A 134 11.19 16.90 8.90
CA LEU A 134 11.56 15.50 8.68
C LEU A 134 10.63 14.84 7.65
N SER A 135 9.31 15.05 7.73
CA SER A 135 8.38 14.51 6.73
C SER A 135 8.59 15.11 5.35
N LEU A 136 8.89 16.41 5.27
CA LEU A 136 9.17 17.08 3.99
C LEU A 136 10.43 16.52 3.32
N VAL A 137 11.51 16.32 4.09
CA VAL A 137 12.75 15.70 3.60
C VAL A 137 12.50 14.28 3.09
N MET A 138 11.70 13.48 3.78
CA MET A 138 11.35 12.12 3.36
C MET A 138 10.55 12.09 2.06
N ILE A 139 9.60 13.02 1.89
CA ILE A 139 8.82 13.17 0.65
C ILE A 139 9.76 13.49 -0.52
N TRP A 140 10.66 14.47 -0.36
CA TRP A 140 11.63 14.82 -1.39
C TRP A 140 12.59 13.68 -1.72
N LEU A 141 13.07 12.95 -0.72
CA LEU A 141 13.90 11.76 -0.93
C LEU A 141 13.16 10.71 -1.76
N THR A 142 11.88 10.49 -1.47
CA THR A 142 11.03 9.52 -2.19
C THR A 142 10.85 9.93 -3.65
N ILE A 143 10.57 11.21 -3.91
CA ILE A 143 10.49 11.75 -5.28
C ILE A 143 11.82 11.55 -6.00
N PHE A 144 12.94 11.86 -5.34
CA PHE A 144 14.27 11.70 -5.91
C PHE A 144 14.61 10.25 -6.25
N VAL A 145 14.26 9.29 -5.38
CA VAL A 145 14.38 7.85 -5.68
C VAL A 145 13.46 7.45 -6.84
N GLY A 146 12.24 7.98 -6.88
CA GLY A 146 11.26 7.69 -7.93
C GLY A 146 11.66 8.18 -9.32
N ILE A 147 12.45 9.25 -9.43
CA ILE A 147 12.95 9.78 -10.71
C ILE A 147 14.17 8.97 -11.23
N ARG A 148 14.83 8.18 -10.37
CA ARG A 148 16.00 7.38 -10.74
C ARG A 148 15.61 6.13 -11.54
N THR A 149 16.61 5.51 -12.18
CA THR A 149 16.47 4.29 -12.98
C THR A 149 15.77 3.16 -12.21
N ARG A 150 14.95 2.39 -12.94
CA ARG A 150 14.18 1.23 -12.45
C ARG A 150 14.94 0.32 -11.48
N ASN A 151 16.23 0.04 -11.72
CA ASN A 151 17.04 -0.81 -10.84
C ASN A 151 17.18 -0.28 -9.40
N ILE A 152 17.28 1.05 -9.23
CA ILE A 152 17.42 1.69 -7.91
C ILE A 152 16.09 1.61 -7.15
N VAL A 153 14.98 1.84 -7.87
CA VAL A 153 13.62 1.70 -7.31
C VAL A 153 13.35 0.25 -6.90
N GLU A 154 13.74 -0.72 -7.73
CA GLU A 154 13.61 -2.14 -7.41
C GLU A 154 14.42 -2.53 -6.18
N LEU A 155 15.68 -2.07 -6.08
CA LEU A 155 16.52 -2.31 -4.91
C LEU A 155 15.89 -1.73 -3.64
N PHE A 156 15.45 -0.47 -3.69
CA PHE A 156 14.84 0.20 -2.53
C PHE A 156 13.54 -0.50 -2.08
N THR A 157 12.70 -0.89 -3.04
CA THR A 157 11.46 -1.62 -2.77
C THR A 157 11.73 -3.00 -2.19
N ASN A 158 12.72 -3.72 -2.71
CA ASN A 158 13.07 -5.06 -2.23
C ASN A 158 13.64 -5.01 -0.79
N SER A 159 14.49 -4.02 -0.50
CA SER A 159 14.97 -3.76 0.87
C SER A 159 13.83 -3.47 1.84
N GLY A 160 12.85 -2.66 1.43
CA GLY A 160 11.65 -2.40 2.23
C GLY A 160 10.81 -3.65 2.49
N ALA A 161 10.70 -4.55 1.50
CA ALA A 161 10.02 -5.82 1.66
C ALA A 161 10.72 -6.72 2.69
N TYR A 162 12.04 -6.83 2.65
CA TYR A 162 12.81 -7.58 3.66
C TYR A 162 12.65 -7.00 5.07
N ALA A 163 12.69 -5.68 5.21
CA ALA A 163 12.48 -5.00 6.49
C ALA A 163 11.07 -5.30 7.06
N LYS A 164 10.02 -5.26 6.22
CA LYS A 164 8.67 -5.65 6.63
C LYS A 164 8.60 -7.11 7.10
N ILE A 165 9.18 -8.04 6.35
CA ILE A 165 9.21 -9.46 6.73
C ILE A 165 9.89 -9.65 8.09
N PHE A 166 11.00 -8.95 8.33
CA PHE A 166 11.72 -9.00 9.60
C PHE A 166 10.87 -8.48 10.77
N ILE A 167 10.15 -7.36 10.60
CA ILE A 167 9.26 -6.81 11.63
C ILE A 167 8.11 -7.78 11.95
N PHE A 168 7.48 -8.39 10.95
CA PHE A 168 6.40 -9.35 11.20
C PHE A 168 6.89 -10.62 11.89
N LEU A 169 8.08 -11.11 11.53
CA LEU A 169 8.70 -12.25 12.21
C LEU A 169 9.04 -11.90 13.67
N SER A 170 9.61 -10.73 13.93
CA SER A 170 9.94 -10.32 15.30
C SER A 170 8.70 -10.15 16.16
N LEU A 171 7.62 -9.55 15.64
CA LEU A 171 6.34 -9.44 16.33
C LEU A 171 5.73 -10.82 16.63
N GLY A 172 5.74 -11.73 15.66
CA GLY A 172 5.22 -13.09 15.86
C GLY A 172 6.02 -13.95 16.85
N ILE A 173 7.34 -13.76 16.95
CA ILE A 173 8.20 -14.47 17.90
C ILE A 173 8.09 -13.88 19.31
N LEU A 174 7.93 -12.54 19.42
CA LEU A 174 7.86 -11.85 20.71
C LEU A 174 6.47 -11.95 21.39
N GLY A 175 5.47 -12.54 20.74
CA GLY A 175 4.23 -12.92 21.39
C GLY A 175 3.33 -11.73 21.76
N PHE A 176 2.92 -10.97 20.74
CA PHE A 176 1.67 -10.20 20.74
C PHE A 176 0.79 -10.65 19.59
#